data_AF-A0A642C9L2-F1
#
_entry.id   AF-A0A642C9L2-F1
#
_cell.length_a   1.000
_cell.length_b   1.000
_cell.length_c   1.000
_cell.angle_alpha   90.00
_cell.angle_beta   90.00
_cell.angle_gamma   90.00
#
_symmetry.space_group_name_H-M   'P 1'
#
loop_
_entity.id
_entity.type
_entity.pdbx_description
1 polymer ?
#
loop_
_entity_poly.entity_id
_entity_poly.type
_entity_poly.pdbx_seq_one_letter_code
_entity_poly.pdbx_strand_id
1 'polypeptide(L)'
;YLSETDLNRLCEYITEYYLSDSLPKVEQIKVDAQLKTIDIMHFGWNIGKAFGKPRLQTATFIKRVFAHTLRDSEISTIERKMSHTESECKIKLDSKIV
;
A
#
# COMPACT_ATOMS: atom_id res chain seq x y z
N TYR A 1 0.87 10.67 -11.69
CA TYR A 1 0.35 9.65 -12.64
C TYR A 1 1.43 8.67 -13.09
N LEU A 2 1.06 7.43 -13.40
CA LEU A 2 1.96 6.39 -13.95
C LEU A 2 1.84 6.36 -15.48
N SER A 3 2.90 5.90 -16.18
CA SER A 3 2.79 5.56 -17.60
C SER A 3 1.90 4.34 -17.78
N GLU A 4 1.32 4.16 -18.97
CA GLU A 4 0.52 2.96 -19.29
C GLU A 4 1.35 1.68 -19.11
N THR A 5 2.62 1.71 -19.53
CA THR A 5 3.55 0.59 -19.36
C THR A 5 3.78 0.25 -17.89
N ASP A 6 4.01 1.25 -17.04
CA ASP A 6 4.19 1.05 -15.60
C ASP A 6 2.91 0.57 -14.93
N LEU A 7 1.75 1.04 -15.39
CA LEU A 7 0.46 0.59 -14.89
C LEU A 7 0.21 -0.89 -15.22
N ASN A 8 0.49 -1.30 -16.45
CA ASN A 8 0.36 -2.70 -16.87
C ASN A 8 1.30 -3.60 -16.06
N ARG A 9 2.56 -3.19 -15.86
CA ARG A 9 3.51 -3.90 -14.99
C ARG A 9 3.03 -4.00 -13.54
N LEU A 10 2.47 -2.93 -12.99
CA LEU A 10 1.89 -2.95 -11.65
C LEU A 10 0.77 -3.98 -11.54
N CYS A 11 -0.12 -4.05 -12.55
CA CYS A 11 -1.19 -5.04 -12.62
C CYS A 11 -0.64 -6.48 -12.66
N GLU A 12 0.40 -6.74 -13.45
CA GLU A 12 1.09 -8.03 -13.52
C GLU A 12 1.67 -8.41 -12.16
N TYR A 13 2.40 -7.51 -11.50
CA TYR A 13 2.98 -7.77 -10.17
C TYR A 13 1.93 -8.04 -9.10
N ILE A 14 0.80 -7.32 -9.14
CA ILE A 14 -0.33 -7.55 -8.23
C ILE A 14 -0.96 -8.92 -8.49
N THR A 15 -1.06 -9.33 -9.76
CA THR A 15 -1.61 -10.63 -10.15
C THR A 15 -0.70 -11.77 -9.70
N GLU A 16 0.60 -11.66 -9.93
CA GLU A 16 1.59 -12.63 -9.45
C GLU A 16 1.60 -12.70 -7.91
N TYR A 17 1.56 -11.54 -7.25
CA TYR A 17 1.49 -11.47 -5.79
C TYR A 17 0.23 -12.13 -5.21
N TYR A 18 -0.88 -12.05 -5.93
CA TYR A 18 -2.11 -12.74 -5.54
C TYR A 18 -1.98 -14.26 -5.70
N LEU A 19 -1.53 -14.72 -6.87
CA LEU A 19 -1.45 -16.14 -7.24
C LEU A 19 -0.35 -16.91 -6.49
N SER A 20 0.70 -16.24 -6.04
CA SER A 20 1.87 -16.83 -5.40
C SER A 20 1.94 -16.49 -3.92
N ASP A 21 2.46 -17.43 -3.12
CA ASP A 21 2.84 -17.15 -1.72
C ASP A 21 4.27 -16.59 -1.61
N SER A 22 5.04 -16.64 -2.70
CA SER A 22 6.35 -16.00 -2.79
C SER A 22 6.23 -14.58 -3.36
N LEU A 23 7.15 -13.71 -2.93
CA LEU A 23 7.20 -12.34 -3.43
C LEU A 23 7.72 -12.33 -4.89
N PRO A 24 7.01 -11.69 -5.83
CA PRO A 24 7.43 -11.62 -7.22
C PRO A 24 8.79 -10.91 -7.37
N LYS A 25 9.51 -11.24 -8.44
CA LYS A 25 10.69 -10.49 -8.87
C LYS A 25 10.19 -9.25 -9.60
N VAL A 26 10.25 -8.10 -8.93
CA VAL A 26 9.71 -6.84 -9.45
C VAL A 26 10.85 -5.88 -9.80
N GLU A 27 10.66 -5.16 -10.89
CA GLU A 27 11.41 -3.93 -11.14
C GLU A 27 10.74 -2.77 -10.39
N GLN A 28 11.52 -1.78 -10.00
CA GLN A 28 10.97 -0.61 -9.32
C GLN A 28 10.10 0.20 -10.29
N ILE A 29 8.92 0.57 -9.82
CA ILE A 29 8.00 1.45 -10.52
C ILE A 29 8.14 2.86 -9.92
N LYS A 30 8.49 3.83 -10.77
CA LYS A 30 8.57 5.22 -10.36
C LYS A 30 7.18 5.85 -10.50
N VAL A 31 6.59 6.20 -9.37
CA VAL A 31 5.39 7.02 -9.33
C VAL A 31 5.75 8.50 -9.44
N ASP A 32 4.81 9.28 -9.96
CA ASP A 32 4.85 10.74 -9.95
C ASP A 32 5.05 11.28 -8.52
N ALA A 33 5.77 12.40 -8.41
CA ALA A 33 6.08 13.08 -7.16
C ALA A 33 4.85 13.56 -6.39
N GLN A 34 3.67 13.62 -7.04
CA GLN A 34 2.41 13.94 -6.37
C GLN A 34 1.97 12.88 -5.35
N LEU A 35 2.34 11.60 -5.55
CA LEU A 35 1.98 10.52 -4.62
C LEU A 35 2.93 10.51 -3.42
N LYS A 36 2.35 10.65 -2.24
CA LYS A 36 3.08 10.62 -0.98
C LYS A 36 3.29 9.18 -0.53
N THR A 37 4.30 8.98 0.32
CA THR A 37 4.59 7.69 0.96
C THR A 37 3.35 7.09 1.64
N ILE A 38 2.49 7.93 2.24
CA ILE A 38 1.25 7.49 2.89
C ILE A 38 0.24 6.91 1.90
N ASP A 39 0.12 7.51 0.70
CA ASP A 39 -0.81 7.04 -0.34
C ASP A 39 -0.41 5.63 -0.80
N ILE A 40 0.90 5.40 -0.96
CA ILE A 40 1.43 4.07 -1.31
C ILE A 40 1.24 3.06 -0.16
N MET A 41 1.37 3.48 1.09
CA MET A 41 1.10 2.63 2.26
C MET A 41 -0.38 2.22 2.31
N HIS A 42 -1.31 3.15 2.11
CA HIS A 42 -2.75 2.86 2.04
C HIS A 42 -3.10 1.96 0.86
N PHE A 43 -2.48 2.19 -0.30
CA PHE A 43 -2.64 1.32 -1.45
C PHE A 43 -2.23 -0.13 -1.12
N GLY A 44 -1.10 -0.32 -0.44
CA GLY A 44 -0.70 -1.64 0.03
C GLY A 44 -1.70 -2.26 1.00
N TRP A 45 -2.27 -1.50 1.92
CA TRP A 45 -3.33 -2.02 2.80
C TRP A 45 -4.56 -2.49 2.03
N ASN A 46 -5.00 -1.75 1.01
CA ASN A 46 -6.12 -2.15 0.16
C ASN A 46 -5.84 -3.51 -0.53
N ILE A 47 -4.62 -3.70 -1.07
CA ILE A 47 -4.19 -4.96 -1.67
C ILE A 47 -4.23 -6.10 -0.65
N GLY A 48 -3.54 -5.94 0.49
CA GLY A 48 -3.45 -6.97 1.52
C GLY A 48 -4.82 -7.36 2.07
N LYS A 49 -5.70 -6.37 2.28
CA LYS A 49 -7.08 -6.60 2.71
C LYS A 49 -7.91 -7.33 1.66
N ALA A 50 -7.82 -6.92 0.39
CA ALA A 50 -8.57 -7.55 -0.70
C ALA A 50 -8.17 -9.02 -0.91
N PHE A 51 -6.89 -9.34 -0.76
CA PHE A 51 -6.35 -10.68 -1.00
C PHE A 51 -6.19 -11.53 0.26
N GLY A 52 -6.50 -11.00 1.44
CA GLY A 52 -6.28 -11.70 2.72
C GLY A 52 -4.82 -12.02 3.01
N LYS A 53 -3.87 -11.29 2.41
CA LYS A 53 -2.43 -11.56 2.56
C LYS A 53 -1.88 -10.90 3.84
N PRO A 54 -0.90 -11.51 4.53
CA PRO A 54 -0.27 -10.95 5.72
C PRO A 54 0.28 -9.53 5.50
N ARG A 55 0.15 -8.67 6.52
CA ARG A 55 0.63 -7.28 6.47
C ARG A 55 2.13 -7.18 6.17
N LEU A 56 2.96 -7.96 6.87
CA LEU A 56 4.41 -7.99 6.64
C LEU A 56 4.78 -8.36 5.19
N GLN A 57 4.10 -9.36 4.64
CA GLN A 57 4.31 -9.78 3.25
C GLN A 57 3.90 -8.67 2.28
N THR A 58 2.75 -8.06 2.51
CA THR A 58 2.24 -6.94 1.72
C THR A 58 3.17 -5.72 1.80
N ALA A 59 3.71 -5.42 2.99
CA ALA A 59 4.67 -4.34 3.22
C ALA A 59 5.96 -4.56 2.46
N THR A 60 6.44 -5.79 2.46
CA THR A 60 7.64 -6.17 1.69
C THR A 60 7.38 -6.07 0.19
N PHE A 61 6.20 -6.52 -0.28
CA PHE A 61 5.80 -6.41 -1.68
C PHE A 61 5.81 -4.95 -2.15
N ILE A 62 5.06 -4.05 -1.49
CA ILE A 62 4.99 -2.65 -1.94
C ILE A 62 6.32 -1.92 -1.78
N LYS A 63 7.16 -2.27 -0.79
CA LYS A 63 8.51 -1.72 -0.63
C LYS A 63 9.40 -2.06 -1.82
N ARG A 64 9.25 -3.25 -2.41
CA ARG A 64 10.00 -3.64 -3.61
C ARG A 64 9.47 -2.92 -4.86
N VAL A 65 8.15 -2.90 -5.05
CA VAL A 65 7.52 -2.27 -6.21
C VAL A 65 7.77 -0.76 -6.23
N PHE A 66 7.57 -0.08 -5.11
CA PHE A 66 7.73 1.38 -4.97
C PHE A 66 9.02 1.74 -4.23
N ALA A 67 10.13 1.07 -4.56
CA ALA A 67 11.40 1.20 -3.87
C ALA A 67 11.89 2.64 -3.76
N HIS A 68 11.68 3.46 -4.80
CA HIS A 68 12.03 4.87 -4.79
C HIS A 68 11.22 5.69 -3.78
N THR A 69 9.89 5.58 -3.82
CA THR A 69 8.98 6.37 -2.97
C THR A 69 9.03 5.96 -1.51
N LEU A 70 9.31 4.68 -1.25
CA LEU A 70 9.37 4.13 0.10
C LEU A 70 10.81 4.03 0.60
N ARG A 71 11.83 4.51 -0.11
CA ARG A 71 13.27 4.26 0.19
C ARG A 71 13.64 4.52 1.65
N ASP A 72 13.11 5.60 2.22
CA ASP A 72 13.41 6.09 3.57
C ASP A 72 12.49 5.47 4.66
N SER A 73 11.53 4.62 4.27
CA SER A 73 10.63 3.93 5.19
C SER A 73 11.06 2.48 5.42
N GLU A 74 11.31 2.10 6.66
CA GLU A 74 11.52 0.70 7.04
C GLU A 74 10.27 -0.14 6.80
N ILE A 75 10.45 -1.44 6.54
CA ILE A 75 9.31 -2.38 6.36
C ILE A 75 8.39 -2.38 7.59
N SER A 76 8.96 -2.34 8.81
CA SER A 76 8.22 -2.22 10.08
C SER A 76 7.34 -0.97 10.12
N THR A 77 7.86 0.15 9.61
CA THR A 77 7.14 1.43 9.55
C THR A 77 6.03 1.38 8.52
N ILE A 78 6.29 0.77 7.36
CA ILE A 78 5.28 0.55 6.32
C ILE A 78 4.16 -0.33 6.86
N GLU A 79 4.49 -1.50 7.42
CA GLU A 79 3.54 -2.46 7.97
C GLU A 79 2.59 -1.80 8.99
N ARG A 80 3.13 -0.96 9.88
CA ARG A 80 2.38 -0.23 10.89
C ARG A 80 1.49 0.87 10.30
N LYS A 81 1.98 1.61 9.30
CA LYS A 81 1.28 2.79 8.74
C LYS A 81 0.31 2.47 7.60
N MET A 82 0.39 1.28 7.01
CA MET A 82 -0.52 0.77 5.99
C MET A 82 -2.01 1.01 6.30
N SER A 83 -2.41 0.79 7.54
CA SER A 83 -3.81 0.93 7.97
C SER A 83 -4.06 2.07 8.92
N HIS A 84 -3.15 3.04 9.00
CA HIS A 84 -3.49 4.30 9.66
C HIS A 84 -4.54 4.96 8.77
N THR A 85 -5.79 4.54 8.95
CA THR A 85 -6.95 5.36 8.66
C THR A 85 -6.63 6.72 9.25
N GLU A 86 -6.72 7.77 8.45
CA GLU A 86 -6.97 9.10 8.99
C GLU A 86 -7.92 8.90 10.16
N SER A 87 -7.45 9.27 11.36
CA SER A 87 -8.15 9.08 12.64
C SER A 87 -9.65 9.04 12.42
N GLU A 88 -10.33 7.94 12.78
CA GLU A 88 -11.79 7.93 12.79
C GLU A 88 -12.25 9.12 13.65
N CYS A 89 -12.53 10.24 13.01
CA CYS A 89 -12.93 11.46 13.67
C CYS A 89 -14.43 11.30 13.94
N LYS A 90 -14.73 10.38 14.85
CA LYS A 90 -16.09 10.11 15.30
C LYS A 90 -16.45 11.21 16.28
N ILE A 91 -17.08 12.28 15.79
CA ILE A 91 -17.78 13.24 16.65
C ILE A 91 -18.94 12.46 17.28
N LYS A 92 -18.84 12.18 18.58
CA LYS A 92 -19.96 11.59 19.33
C LYS A 92 -21.04 12.66 19.46
N LEU A 93 -22.23 12.41 18.91
CA LEU A 93 -23.41 13.24 19.16
C LEU A 93 -23.88 13.02 20.60
N ASP A 94 -24.18 14.09 21.32
CA ASP A 94 -24.76 14.01 22.66
C ASP A 94 -26.23 13.58 22.54
N SER A 95 -26.55 12.39 23.06
CA SER A 95 -27.91 11.86 23.08
C SER A 95 -28.83 12.54 24.11
N LYS A 96 -28.33 13.58 24.81
CA LYS A 96 -29.08 14.33 25.83
C LYS A 96 -29.81 15.56 25.30
N ILE A 97 -29.75 15.82 23.99
CA ILE A 97 -30.59 16.85 23.37
C ILE A 97 -31.99 16.24 23.22
N VAL A 98 -32.86 16.55 24.19
CA VAL A 98 -34.30 16.26 24.21
C VAL A 98 -35.05 17.46 23.66
#